data_AF-A0A2T0VW52-F1
#
_entry.id   AF-A0A2T0VW52-F1
#
_cell.length_a   1.000
_cell.length_b   1.000
_cell.length_c   1.000
_cell.angle_alpha   90.00
_cell.angle_beta   90.00
_cell.angle_gamma   90.00
#
_symmetry.space_group_name_H-M   'P 1'
#
loop_
_entity.id
_entity.type
_entity.pdbx_description
1 polymer ?
#
loop_
_entity_poly.entity_id
_entity_poly.type
_entity_poly.pdbx_seq_one_letter_code
_entity_poly.pdbx_strand_id
1 'polypeptide(L)'
;MPDLPNNNTTTATLSVGGTYSDTLETSGDRDWIRIDLDPGEYVQLSLTGVSLADPYLRVYDSTSRLIAQDDDSGGNYNSQTTIGDETGGTFYY
;
A
#
# COMPACT_ATOMS: atom_id res chain seq x y z
N MET A 1 10.47 -7.35 -9.92
CA MET A 1 11.47 -6.25 -9.96
C MET A 1 12.70 -6.77 -9.21
N PRO A 2 13.72 -6.00 -8.75
CA PRO A 2 14.38 -6.40 -7.51
C PRO A 2 13.37 -6.33 -6.34
N ASP A 3 13.43 -7.29 -5.43
CA ASP A 3 12.64 -7.37 -4.18
C ASP A 3 12.59 -6.02 -3.44
N LEU A 4 11.42 -5.68 -2.89
CA LEU A 4 11.20 -4.42 -2.20
C LEU A 4 11.43 -4.54 -0.69
N PRO A 5 12.04 -3.53 -0.05
CA PRO A 5 12.13 -3.50 1.40
C PRO A 5 10.74 -3.54 2.07
N ASN A 6 10.64 -4.27 3.17
CA ASN A 6 9.43 -4.36 4.00
C ASN A 6 9.29 -3.23 5.04
N ASN A 7 9.84 -2.06 4.73
CA ASN A 7 9.88 -0.89 5.62
C ASN A 7 10.05 0.41 4.83
N ASN A 8 10.14 1.54 5.54
CA ASN A 8 10.20 2.88 4.95
C ASN A 8 11.48 3.22 4.16
N THR A 9 12.46 2.31 4.05
CA THR A 9 13.63 2.48 3.17
C THR A 9 13.38 2.06 1.72
N THR A 10 12.15 1.63 1.38
CA THR A 10 11.77 1.34 -0.01
C THR A 10 12.03 2.53 -0.92
N THR A 11 12.49 2.24 -2.14
CA THR A 11 12.64 3.22 -3.22
C THR A 11 11.47 3.17 -4.21
N ALA A 12 10.56 2.20 -4.06
CA ALA A 12 9.35 2.13 -4.85
C ALA A 12 8.41 3.28 -4.46
N THR A 13 7.96 4.01 -5.47
CA THR A 13 7.01 5.11 -5.31
C THR A 13 5.84 4.94 -6.25
N LEU A 14 4.65 5.33 -5.80
CA LEU A 14 3.45 5.44 -6.63
C LEU A 14 2.86 6.84 -6.50
N SER A 15 2.49 7.43 -7.64
CA SER A 15 1.73 8.68 -7.68
C SER A 15 0.22 8.39 -7.72
N VAL A 16 -0.58 9.31 -7.21
CA VAL A 16 -2.05 9.22 -7.21
C VAL A 16 -2.57 8.93 -8.64
N GLY A 17 -3.48 7.96 -8.75
CA GLY A 17 -4.04 7.50 -10.03
C GLY A 17 -3.15 6.52 -10.81
N GLY A 18 -1.95 6.22 -10.31
CA GLY A 18 -1.07 5.22 -10.89
C GLY A 18 -1.46 3.79 -10.53
N THR A 19 -0.77 2.83 -11.14
CA THR A 19 -0.81 1.41 -10.76
C THR A 19 0.61 0.90 -10.59
N TYR A 20 0.83 0.11 -9.55
CA TYR A 20 2.07 -0.63 -9.31
C TYR A 20 1.76 -2.12 -9.34
N SER A 21 2.66 -2.93 -9.89
CA SER A 21 2.48 -4.38 -9.94
C SER A 21 3.81 -5.06 -9.69
N ASP A 22 3.83 -5.96 -8.72
CA ASP A 22 4.96 -6.84 -8.42
C ASP A 22 4.45 -8.18 -7.89
N THR A 23 5.36 -9.06 -7.50
CA THR A 23 5.06 -10.39 -6.95
C THR A 23 5.62 -10.50 -5.56
N LEU A 24 4.86 -11.07 -4.61
CA LEU A 24 5.44 -11.52 -3.35
C LEU A 24 6.10 -12.88 -3.58
N GLU A 25 7.43 -12.95 -3.53
CA GLU A 25 8.18 -14.14 -3.96
C GLU A 25 8.05 -15.32 -2.98
N THR A 26 7.86 -15.03 -1.70
CA THR A 26 7.84 -16.06 -0.65
C THR A 26 6.77 -15.82 0.40
N SER A 27 6.42 -16.86 1.14
CA SER A 27 5.48 -16.72 2.26
C SER A 27 6.04 -15.77 3.32
N GLY A 28 5.27 -14.74 3.65
CA GLY A 28 5.65 -13.73 4.65
C GLY A 28 6.40 -12.53 4.08
N ASP A 29 6.64 -12.54 2.77
CA ASP A 29 7.13 -11.40 2.02
C ASP A 29 6.15 -10.21 2.07
N ARG A 30 6.70 -9.00 2.04
CA ARG A 30 5.99 -7.74 2.20
C ARG A 30 6.73 -6.65 1.44
N ASP A 31 6.19 -6.29 0.30
CA ASP A 31 6.64 -5.13 -0.44
C ASP A 31 6.05 -3.85 0.14
N TRP A 32 6.89 -2.84 0.38
CA TRP A 32 6.40 -1.50 0.72
C TRP A 32 6.53 -0.58 -0.48
N ILE A 33 5.47 0.18 -0.76
CA ILE A 33 5.43 1.21 -1.78
C ILE A 33 5.10 2.55 -1.13
N ARG A 34 5.88 3.58 -1.46
CA ARG A 34 5.68 4.94 -0.92
C ARG A 34 4.72 5.76 -1.78
N ILE A 35 3.79 6.45 -1.15
CA ILE A 35 2.94 7.47 -1.78
C ILE A 35 2.97 8.76 -0.95
N ASP A 36 3.05 9.90 -1.62
CA ASP A 36 2.92 11.22 -1.01
C ASP A 36 1.57 11.81 -1.38
N LEU A 37 0.88 12.36 -0.38
CA LEU A 37 -0.38 13.06 -0.56
C LEU A 37 -0.23 14.52 -0.14
N ASP A 38 -0.79 15.42 -0.91
CA ASP A 38 -0.90 16.82 -0.55
C ASP A 38 -1.99 17.03 0.53
N PRO A 39 -1.93 18.14 1.30
CA PRO A 39 -2.96 18.47 2.29
C PRO A 39 -4.37 18.47 1.70
N GLY A 40 -5.29 17.74 2.34
CA GLY A 40 -6.69 17.64 1.92
C GLY A 40 -6.95 16.61 0.81
N GLU A 41 -5.92 15.90 0.35
CA GLU A 41 -6.10 14.78 -0.58
C GLU A 41 -6.55 13.54 0.17
N TYR A 42 -7.58 12.87 -0.37
CA TYR A 42 -8.03 11.56 0.07
C TYR A 42 -8.00 10.62 -1.13
N VAL A 43 -7.37 9.46 -0.96
CA VAL A 43 -7.23 8.46 -2.03
C VAL A 43 -7.68 7.09 -1.54
N GLN A 44 -8.29 6.33 -2.44
CA GLN A 44 -8.54 4.91 -2.20
C GLN A 44 -7.34 4.12 -2.74
N LEU A 45 -6.78 3.29 -1.89
CA LEU A 45 -5.84 2.24 -2.26
C LEU A 45 -6.64 0.96 -2.48
N SER A 46 -6.38 0.29 -3.60
CA SER A 46 -6.96 -1.01 -3.93
C SER A 46 -5.83 -1.97 -4.25
N LEU A 47 -5.80 -3.10 -3.55
CA LEU A 47 -4.81 -4.15 -3.75
C LEU A 47 -5.52 -5.39 -4.31
N THR A 48 -5.25 -5.69 -5.57
CA THR A 48 -5.86 -6.83 -6.27
C THR A 48 -4.85 -7.93 -6.48
N GLY A 49 -5.21 -9.13 -6.05
CA GLY A 49 -4.45 -10.34 -6.29
C GLY A 49 -4.63 -10.86 -7.72
N VAL A 50 -3.52 -11.05 -8.43
CA VAL A 50 -3.53 -11.70 -9.76
C VAL A 50 -3.24 -13.19 -9.62
N SER A 51 -2.08 -13.53 -9.06
CA SER A 51 -1.69 -14.90 -8.70
C SER A 51 -1.86 -15.19 -7.21
N LEU A 52 -1.85 -14.14 -6.38
CA LEU A 52 -2.12 -14.21 -4.95
C LEU A 52 -3.64 -14.20 -4.73
N ALA A 53 -4.18 -15.20 -4.04
CA ALA A 53 -5.62 -15.36 -3.88
C ALA A 53 -6.23 -14.41 -2.83
N ASP A 54 -5.43 -13.99 -1.85
CA ASP A 54 -5.89 -13.26 -0.65
C ASP A 54 -4.83 -12.22 -0.27
N PRO A 55 -4.76 -11.08 -0.98
CA PRO A 55 -3.83 -10.01 -0.66
C PRO A 55 -4.24 -9.23 0.59
N TYR A 56 -3.29 -8.98 1.49
CA TYR A 56 -3.50 -8.22 2.72
C TYR A 56 -2.85 -6.83 2.66
N LEU A 57 -3.64 -5.77 2.76
CA LEU A 57 -3.19 -4.38 2.70
C LEU A 57 -2.94 -3.80 4.10
N ARG A 58 -1.80 -3.13 4.28
CA ARG A 58 -1.48 -2.39 5.51
C ARG A 58 -0.84 -1.07 5.17
N VAL A 59 -1.36 0.01 5.74
CA VAL A 59 -0.84 1.36 5.52
C VAL A 59 -0.15 1.87 6.76
N TYR A 60 1.04 2.42 6.57
CA TYR A 60 1.89 3.01 7.59
C TYR A 60 2.13 4.49 7.30
N ASP A 61 2.25 5.29 8.35
CA ASP A 61 2.72 6.68 8.24
C ASP A 61 4.25 6.75 8.10
N SER A 62 4.78 7.96 7.90
CA SER A 62 6.23 8.22 7.78
C SER A 62 7.09 7.70 8.95
N THR A 63 6.50 7.49 10.12
CA THR A 63 7.16 6.94 11.31
C THR A 63 7.09 5.42 11.38
N SER A 64 6.62 4.75 10.32
CA SER A 64 6.36 3.31 10.25
C SER A 64 5.30 2.83 11.25
N ARG A 65 4.39 3.72 11.68
CA ARG A 65 3.25 3.35 12.51
C ARG A 65 2.09 2.95 11.62
N LEU A 66 1.48 1.80 11.90
CA LEU A 66 0.29 1.33 11.20
C LEU A 66 -0.90 2.28 11.46
N ILE A 67 -1.56 2.72 10.39
CA ILE A 67 -2.69 3.65 10.44
C ILE A 67 -3.98 3.07 9.85
N ALA A 68 -3.86 2.11 8.92
CA ALA A 68 -4.98 1.40 8.33
C ALA A 68 -4.55 -0.01 7.92
N GLN A 69 -5.49 -0.94 7.88
CA GLN A 69 -5.29 -2.27 7.32
C GLN A 69 -6.63 -2.79 6.82
N ASP A 70 -6.60 -3.57 5.74
CA ASP A 70 -7.76 -4.24 5.18
C ASP A 70 -7.32 -5.57 4.57
N ASP A 71 -8.21 -6.57 4.59
CA ASP A 71 -7.93 -7.93 4.14
C ASP A 71 -8.88 -8.37 3.00
N ASP A 72 -10.18 -8.10 3.11
CA ASP A 72 -11.18 -8.67 2.21
C ASP A 72 -12.27 -7.70 1.70
N SER A 73 -12.18 -6.40 2.00
CA SER A 73 -13.26 -5.45 1.70
C SER A 73 -13.35 -5.02 0.23
N GLY A 74 -12.34 -5.36 -0.59
CA GLY A 74 -12.29 -5.12 -2.04
C GLY A 74 -13.02 -6.17 -2.89
N GLY A 75 -13.55 -7.23 -2.28
CA GLY A 75 -14.27 -8.31 -2.95
C GLY A 75 -13.34 -9.34 -3.63
N ASN A 76 -13.80 -10.60 -3.76
CA ASN A 76 -12.94 -11.73 -4.13
C ASN A 76 -11.67 -11.84 -3.26
N TYR A 77 -11.79 -11.55 -1.96
CA TYR A 77 -10.67 -11.50 -1.01
C TYR A 77 -9.61 -10.43 -1.32
N ASN A 78 -9.92 -9.45 -2.17
CA ASN A 78 -9.04 -8.30 -2.37
C ASN A 78 -9.20 -7.29 -1.23
N SER A 79 -8.20 -6.45 -1.07
CA SER A 79 -8.16 -5.41 -0.04
C SER A 79 -8.37 -4.01 -0.63
N GLN A 80 -9.02 -3.13 0.12
CA GLN A 80 -9.09 -1.71 -0.17
C GLN A 80 -9.14 -0.86 1.11
N THR A 81 -8.57 0.35 1.08
CA THR A 81 -8.72 1.32 2.17
C THR A 81 -8.64 2.74 1.63
N THR A 82 -9.21 3.71 2.34
CA THR A 82 -9.04 5.13 2.05
C THR A 82 -8.05 5.74 3.03
N ILE A 83 -7.14 6.57 2.50
CA ILE A 83 -6.12 7.28 3.27
C ILE A 83 -6.09 8.75 2.86
N GLY A 84 -5.45 9.58 3.68
CA GLY A 84 -5.39 11.02 3.50
C GLY A 84 -6.01 11.77 4.67
N ASP A 85 -5.61 13.03 4.82
CA ASP A 85 -6.12 13.96 5.81
C ASP A 85 -5.83 15.41 5.38
N GLU A 86 -6.30 16.38 6.18
CA GLU A 86 -6.08 17.82 5.95
C GLU A 86 -4.61 18.26 6.05
N THR A 87 -3.70 17.38 6.49
CA THR A 87 -2.27 17.69 6.63
C THR A 87 -1.42 17.09 5.51
N GLY A 88 -1.93 16.07 4.82
CA GLY A 88 -1.18 15.33 3.82
C GLY A 88 -0.04 14.52 4.45
N GLY A 89 0.93 14.13 3.63
CA GLY A 89 2.16 13.50 4.08
C GLY A 89 2.55 12.26 3.30
N THR A 90 3.55 11.56 3.83
CA THR A 90 4.11 10.35 3.24
C THR A 90 3.53 9.11 3.92
N PHE A 91 3.01 8.21 3.10
CA PHE A 91 2.45 6.93 3.51
C PHE A 91 3.17 5.78 2.80
N TYR A 92 3.13 4.60 3.42
CA TYR A 92 3.67 3.37 2.87
C TYR A 92 2.60 2.29 2.94
N TYR A 93 2.45 1.49 1.88
CA TYR A 93 1.45 0.43 1.83
C TYR A 93 1.93 -0.80 1.08
#